data_AF-A0A0K8W0X3-F1
#
_entry.id   AF-A0A0K8W0X3-F1
#
_cell.length_a   1.000
_cell.length_b   1.000
_cell.length_c   1.000
_cell.angle_alpha   90.00
_cell.angle_beta   90.00
_cell.angle_gamma   90.00
#
_symmetry.space_group_name_H-M   'P 1'
#
loop_
_entity.id
_entity.type
_entity.pdbx_description
1 polymer ?
#
loop_
_entity_poly.entity_id
_entity_poly.type
_entity_poly.pdbx_seq_one_letter_code
_entity_poly.pdbx_strand_id
1 'polypeptide(L)'
;MVTTWSLTVVAFIIIFVEIGEWSGERNPHAILGTITTIICFIQPIGALFRPAPNSKNRPLFNWTHWLGGNLAHILSIVTIFFAVKLTKAELPEWMDWILVAFVVVHVIVHLIYSVSTALLCIFMNSTFLFSIHLSNCLCISFPRHYFHFKDFFVHAD
;
A
#
# COMPACT_ATOMS: atom_id res chain seq x y z
N MET A 1 3.66 8.50 2.49
CA MET A 1 2.17 8.52 2.51
C MET A 1 1.60 9.91 2.71
N VAL A 2 2.06 10.72 3.68
CA VAL A 2 1.53 12.08 3.91
C VAL A 2 1.64 12.98 2.66
N THR A 3 2.81 13.05 2.02
CA THR A 3 3.01 13.85 0.79
C THR A 3 2.08 13.42 -0.34
N THR A 4 2.01 12.12 -0.61
CA THR A 4 1.10 11.55 -1.64
C THR A 4 -0.35 11.92 -1.33
N TRP A 5 -0.77 11.79 -0.08
CA TRP A 5 -2.13 12.11 0.35
C TRP A 5 -2.45 13.60 0.15
N SER A 6 -1.55 14.50 0.54
CA SER A 6 -1.71 15.94 0.32
C SER A 6 -1.81 16.30 -1.16
N LEU A 7 -0.97 15.70 -2.01
CA LEU A 7 -1.01 15.90 -3.45
C LEU A 7 -2.33 15.38 -4.05
N THR A 8 -2.83 14.23 -3.59
CA THR A 8 -4.12 13.69 -4.03
C THR A 8 -5.27 14.62 -3.65
N VAL A 9 -5.26 15.22 -2.46
CA VAL A 9 -6.29 16.20 -2.05
C VAL A 9 -6.29 17.41 -2.99
N VAL A 10 -5.11 17.98 -3.24
CA VAL A 10 -4.96 19.15 -4.12
C VAL A 10 -5.39 18.81 -5.55
N ALA A 11 -4.94 17.68 -6.09
CA ALA A 11 -5.31 17.22 -7.43
C ALA A 11 -6.82 16.97 -7.56
N PHE A 12 -7.44 16.34 -6.57
CA PHE A 12 -8.88 16.09 -6.56
C PHE A 12 -9.66 17.42 -6.60
N ILE A 13 -9.27 18.40 -5.78
CA ILE A 13 -9.91 19.74 -5.80
C ILE A 13 -9.74 20.41 -7.18
N ILE A 14 -8.55 20.38 -7.76
CA ILE A 14 -8.29 21.00 -9.08
C ILE A 14 -9.20 20.39 -10.15
N ILE A 15 -9.41 19.08 -10.15
CA ILE A 15 -10.27 18.40 -11.15
C ILE A 15 -11.71 18.91 -11.06
N PHE A 16 -12.28 19.05 -9.85
CA PHE A 16 -13.65 19.57 -9.69
C PHE A 16 -13.77 21.06 -10.01
N VAL A 17 -12.72 21.85 -9.73
CA VAL A 17 -12.69 23.29 -10.07
C VAL A 17 -12.64 23.49 -11.59
N GLU A 18 -11.84 22.69 -12.30
CA GLU A 18 -11.69 22.78 -13.76
C GLU A 18 -12.95 22.33 -14.51
N ILE A 19 -13.57 21.22 -14.10
CA ILE A 19 -14.76 20.69 -14.78
C ILE A 19 -16.01 21.47 -14.36
N GLY A 20 -16.12 21.90 -13.10
CA GLY A 20 -17.27 22.63 -12.55
C GLY A 20 -18.56 21.81 -12.41
N GLU A 21 -18.63 20.65 -13.07
CA GLU A 21 -19.76 19.71 -13.06
C GLU A 21 -19.26 18.25 -13.00
N TRP A 22 -20.19 17.29 -12.94
CA TRP A 22 -19.82 15.87 -13.05
C TRP A 22 -19.47 15.53 -14.50
N SER A 23 -18.48 14.66 -14.71
CA SER A 23 -18.07 14.27 -16.07
C SER A 23 -19.24 13.65 -16.85
N GLY A 24 -19.67 14.30 -17.92
CA GLY A 24 -20.70 13.78 -18.85
C GLY A 24 -20.19 12.71 -19.82
N GLU A 25 -18.88 12.47 -19.86
CA GLU A 25 -18.27 11.46 -20.72
C GLU A 25 -18.60 10.04 -20.24
N ARG A 26 -18.93 9.13 -21.17
CA ARG A 26 -19.21 7.70 -20.86
C ARG A 26 -17.91 6.93 -20.59
N ASN A 27 -17.11 7.41 -19.65
CA ASN A 27 -15.85 6.81 -19.23
C ASN A 27 -15.90 6.54 -17.71
N PRO A 28 -15.55 5.32 -17.24
CA PRO A 28 -15.57 5.00 -15.82
C PRO A 28 -14.51 5.74 -14.99
N HIS A 29 -13.58 6.46 -15.62
CA HIS A 29 -12.48 7.21 -14.97
C HIS A 29 -12.93 8.01 -13.75
N ALA A 30 -13.95 8.87 -13.89
CA ALA A 30 -14.39 9.74 -12.79
C ALA A 30 -14.98 8.94 -11.60
N ILE A 31 -15.73 7.88 -11.89
CA ILE A 31 -16.32 7.00 -10.87
C ILE A 31 -15.22 6.22 -10.15
N LEU A 32 -14.33 5.55 -10.90
CA LEU A 32 -13.24 4.77 -10.33
C LEU A 32 -12.25 5.65 -9.55
N GLY A 33 -11.94 6.84 -10.06
CA GLY A 33 -11.10 7.82 -9.38
C GLY A 33 -11.71 8.33 -8.08
N THR A 34 -13.02 8.58 -8.06
CA THR A 34 -13.72 8.98 -6.83
C THR A 34 -13.73 7.86 -5.79
N ILE A 35 -14.06 6.63 -6.20
CA ILE A 35 -14.02 5.46 -5.31
C ILE A 35 -12.61 5.24 -4.75
N THR A 36 -11.60 5.30 -5.60
CA THR A 36 -10.19 5.15 -5.21
C THR A 36 -9.79 6.22 -4.20
N THR A 37 -10.19 7.46 -4.43
CA THR A 37 -9.91 8.58 -3.52
C THR A 37 -10.57 8.35 -2.16
N ILE A 38 -11.85 7.96 -2.11
CA ILE A 38 -12.56 7.66 -0.85
C ILE A 38 -11.81 6.57 -0.05
N ILE A 39 -11.44 5.46 -0.70
CA ILE A 39 -10.68 4.39 -0.04
C ILE A 39 -9.34 4.94 0.47
N CYS A 40 -8.63 5.75 -0.32
CA CYS A 40 -7.37 6.38 0.07
C CYS A 40 -7.48 7.26 1.32
N PHE A 41 -8.61 7.96 1.52
CA PHE A 41 -8.85 8.80 2.70
C PHE A 41 -9.24 7.99 3.95
N ILE A 42 -9.97 6.89 3.79
CA ILE A 42 -10.36 6.02 4.91
C ILE A 42 -9.12 5.38 5.57
N GLN A 43 -8.09 5.09 4.77
CA GLN A 43 -6.88 4.41 5.24
C GLN A 43 -6.11 5.15 6.36
N PRO A 44 -5.69 6.42 6.20
CA PRO A 44 -5.01 7.17 7.27
C PRO A 44 -5.92 7.43 8.47
N ILE A 45 -7.23 7.67 8.25
CA ILE A 45 -8.19 7.84 9.34
C ILE A 45 -8.30 6.55 10.17
N GLY A 46 -8.42 5.41 9.51
CA GLY A 46 -8.41 4.09 10.16
C GLY A 46 -7.09 3.82 10.91
N ALA A 47 -5.96 4.26 10.36
CA ALA A 47 -4.65 4.14 11.01
C ALA A 47 -4.53 4.97 12.29
N LEU A 48 -5.25 6.09 12.43
CA LEU A 48 -5.30 6.85 13.69
C LEU A 48 -6.02 6.07 14.81
N PHE A 49 -7.00 5.24 14.46
CA PHE A 49 -7.73 4.38 15.40
C PHE A 49 -7.11 2.98 15.54
N ARG A 50 -5.82 2.85 15.23
CA ARG A 50 -5.10 1.56 15.29
C ARG A 50 -5.23 0.93 16.68
N PRO A 51 -5.71 -0.33 16.78
CA PRO A 51 -5.83 -1.03 18.05
C PRO A 51 -4.48 -1.28 18.74
N ALA A 52 -4.49 -1.36 20.07
CA ALA A 52 -3.28 -1.63 20.87
C ALA A 52 -2.60 -2.97 20.46
N PRO A 53 -1.26 -3.09 20.61
CA PRO A 53 -0.49 -4.24 20.12
C PRO A 53 -1.00 -5.62 20.58
N ASN A 54 -1.55 -5.70 21.79
CA ASN A 54 -2.06 -6.93 22.41
C ASN A 54 -3.57 -7.12 22.28
N SER A 55 -4.25 -6.33 21.45
CA SER A 55 -5.71 -6.43 21.28
C SER A 55 -6.09 -7.53 20.29
N LYS A 56 -7.18 -8.26 20.59
CA LYS A 56 -7.72 -9.34 19.73
C LYS A 56 -8.17 -8.85 18.34
N ASN A 57 -8.44 -7.55 18.20
CA ASN A 57 -8.95 -6.94 16.97
C ASN A 57 -7.84 -6.52 15.99
N ARG A 58 -6.56 -6.59 16.41
CA ARG A 58 -5.42 -6.15 15.60
C ARG A 58 -5.22 -6.98 14.31
N PRO A 59 -5.38 -8.32 14.31
CA PRO A 59 -5.31 -9.09 13.07
C PRO A 59 -6.39 -8.71 12.05
N LEU A 60 -7.61 -8.39 12.52
CA LEU A 60 -8.70 -7.94 11.65
C LEU A 60 -8.37 -6.57 11.05
N PHE A 61 -7.91 -5.63 11.89
CA PHE A 61 -7.48 -4.30 11.43
C PHE A 61 -6.38 -4.41 10.37
N ASN A 62 -5.35 -5.23 10.59
CA ASN A 62 -4.24 -5.39 9.65
C ASN A 62 -4.73 -5.98 8.32
N TRP A 63 -5.64 -6.96 8.35
CA TRP A 63 -6.18 -7.54 7.12
C TRP A 63 -7.04 -6.55 6.34
N THR A 64 -7.94 -5.82 7.02
CA THR A 64 -8.77 -4.78 6.39
C THR A 64 -7.93 -3.63 5.85
N HIS A 65 -6.94 -3.16 6.63
CA HIS A 65 -6.05 -2.08 6.22
C HIS A 65 -5.17 -2.50 5.03
N TRP A 66 -4.63 -3.71 5.05
CA TRP A 66 -3.86 -4.27 3.93
C TRP A 66 -4.72 -4.42 2.67
N LEU A 67 -5.92 -4.99 2.78
CA LEU A 67 -6.83 -5.14 1.64
C LEU A 67 -7.25 -3.80 1.05
N GLY A 68 -7.64 -2.85 1.90
CA GLY A 68 -8.05 -1.52 1.46
C GLY A 68 -6.93 -0.80 0.71
N GLY A 69 -5.69 -0.95 1.17
CA GLY A 69 -4.52 -0.36 0.52
C GLY A 69 -4.24 -0.94 -0.85
N ASN A 70 -4.23 -2.27 -0.96
CA ASN A 70 -4.01 -2.96 -2.24
C ASN A 70 -5.14 -2.68 -3.24
N LEU A 71 -6.40 -2.64 -2.77
CA LEU A 71 -7.55 -2.32 -3.59
C LEU A 71 -7.45 -0.89 -4.14
N ALA A 72 -7.14 0.09 -3.29
CA ALA A 72 -6.93 1.48 -3.73
C ALA A 72 -5.81 1.57 -4.77
N HIS A 73 -4.72 0.83 -4.58
CA HIS A 73 -3.60 0.84 -5.50
C HIS A 73 -3.96 0.24 -6.88
N ILE A 74 -4.63 -0.93 -6.92
CA ILE A 74 -5.08 -1.53 -8.18
C ILE A 74 -6.07 -0.62 -8.90
N LEU A 75 -7.07 -0.09 -8.19
CA LEU A 75 -8.05 0.82 -8.77
C LEU A 75 -7.40 2.11 -9.29
N SER A 76 -6.36 2.62 -8.62
CA SER A 76 -5.62 3.79 -9.07
C SER A 76 -4.92 3.55 -10.42
N ILE A 77 -4.29 2.38 -10.60
CA ILE A 77 -3.63 2.02 -11.86
C ILE A 77 -4.66 1.95 -12.98
N VAL A 78 -5.78 1.26 -12.75
CA VAL A 78 -6.87 1.14 -13.72
C VAL A 78 -7.45 2.52 -14.07
N THR A 79 -7.63 3.38 -13.08
CA THR A 79 -8.14 4.76 -13.25
C THR A 79 -7.21 5.59 -14.14
N ILE A 80 -5.89 5.46 -14.00
CA ILE A 80 -4.92 6.20 -14.82
C ILE A 80 -4.99 5.77 -16.29
N PHE A 81 -5.15 4.46 -16.58
CA PHE A 81 -5.35 4.01 -17.96
C PHE A 81 -6.61 4.60 -18.60
N PHE A 82 -7.70 4.68 -17.85
CA PHE A 82 -8.92 5.33 -18.33
C PHE A 82 -8.78 6.85 -18.51
N ALA A 83 -7.84 7.48 -17.79
CA ALA A 83 -7.55 8.91 -17.91
C ALA A 83 -6.94 9.27 -19.28
N VAL A 84 -6.12 8.39 -19.86
CA VAL A 84 -5.52 8.63 -21.19
C VAL A 84 -6.57 8.70 -22.28
N LYS A 85 -7.69 7.98 -22.10
CA LYS A 85 -8.81 7.94 -23.05
C LYS A 85 -9.82 9.06 -22.85
N LEU A 86 -9.56 10.02 -21.94
CA LEU A 86 -10.40 11.21 -21.81
C LEU A 86 -10.13 12.17 -22.96
N THR A 87 -11.20 12.65 -23.59
CA THR A 87 -11.10 13.64 -24.68
C THR A 87 -10.42 14.93 -24.22
N LYS A 88 -10.67 15.33 -22.96
CA LYS A 88 -10.08 16.51 -22.30
C LYS A 88 -8.58 16.40 -22.02
N ALA A 89 -8.02 15.19 -22.02
CA ALA A 89 -6.60 15.00 -21.72
C ALA A 89 -5.71 15.37 -22.91
N GLU A 90 -6.27 15.35 -24.14
CA GLU A 90 -5.55 15.64 -25.40
C GLU A 90 -4.20 14.91 -25.52
N LEU A 91 -4.12 13.69 -24.96
CA LEU A 91 -2.90 12.91 -24.91
C LEU A 91 -2.70 12.11 -26.20
N PRO A 92 -1.45 11.96 -26.67
CA PRO A 92 -1.17 11.16 -27.85
C PRO A 92 -1.32 9.66 -27.55
N GLU A 93 -1.71 8.87 -28.54
CA GLU A 93 -2.02 7.43 -28.36
C GLU A 93 -0.85 6.59 -27.82
N TRP A 94 0.40 7.03 -28.02
CA TRP A 94 1.58 6.33 -27.52
C TRP A 94 1.80 6.48 -26.01
N MET A 95 1.04 7.35 -25.33
CA MET A 95 1.08 7.51 -23.87
C MET A 95 0.72 6.21 -23.13
N ASP A 96 -0.14 5.38 -23.71
CA ASP A 96 -0.48 4.06 -23.14
C ASP A 96 0.78 3.19 -22.95
N TRP A 97 1.73 3.25 -23.89
CA TRP A 97 2.98 2.48 -23.80
C TRP A 97 3.90 2.97 -22.68
N ILE A 98 3.94 4.29 -22.43
CA ILE A 98 4.71 4.84 -21.29
C ILE A 98 4.11 4.33 -19.98
N LEU A 99 2.78 4.36 -19.86
CA LEU A 99 2.11 3.89 -18.64
C LEU A 99 2.32 2.39 -18.42
N VAL A 100 2.27 1.58 -19.47
CA VAL A 100 2.62 0.15 -19.39
C VAL A 100 4.05 -0.02 -18.90
N ALA A 101 5.02 0.72 -19.46
CA ALA A 101 6.41 0.67 -19.02
C ALA A 101 6.56 1.07 -17.54
N PHE A 102 5.86 2.13 -17.09
CA PHE A 102 5.83 2.55 -15.70
C PHE A 102 5.28 1.44 -14.77
N VAL A 103 4.18 0.79 -15.15
CA VAL A 103 3.60 -0.31 -14.38
C VAL A 103 4.57 -1.50 -14.28
N VAL A 104 5.24 -1.85 -15.37
CA VAL A 104 6.25 -2.92 -15.37
C VAL A 104 7.40 -2.60 -14.41
N VAL A 105 7.96 -1.39 -14.49
CA VAL A 105 9.02 -0.94 -13.57
C VAL A 105 8.53 -0.94 -12.13
N HIS A 106 7.31 -0.45 -11.89
CA HIS A 106 6.71 -0.44 -10.56
C HIS A 106 6.60 -1.85 -9.98
N VAL A 107 6.11 -2.83 -10.75
CA VAL A 107 5.98 -4.23 -10.31
C VAL A 107 7.35 -4.83 -10.01
N ILE A 108 8.35 -4.61 -10.88
CA ILE A 108 9.72 -5.09 -10.65
C ILE A 108 10.29 -4.53 -9.35
N VAL A 109 10.18 -3.21 -9.15
CA VAL A 109 10.66 -2.54 -7.93
C VAL A 109 9.92 -3.06 -6.70
N HIS A 110 8.60 -3.24 -6.76
CA HIS A 110 7.81 -3.78 -5.66
C HIS A 110 8.21 -5.22 -5.29
N LEU A 111 8.48 -6.06 -6.29
CA LEU A 111 8.98 -7.41 -6.09
C LEU A 111 10.38 -7.41 -5.47
N ILE A 112 11.28 -6.55 -5.94
CA ILE A 112 12.62 -6.41 -5.36
C ILE A 112 12.52 -6.03 -3.89
N TYR A 113 11.74 -4.99 -3.54
CA TYR A 113 11.56 -4.59 -2.14
C TYR A 113 10.96 -5.70 -1.28
N SER A 114 9.99 -6.44 -1.82
CA SER A 114 9.36 -7.57 -1.10
C SER A 114 10.36 -8.70 -0.83
N VAL A 115 11.16 -9.06 -1.82
CA VAL A 115 12.19 -10.11 -1.70
C VAL A 115 13.33 -9.65 -0.78
N SER A 116 13.84 -8.42 -0.96
CA SER A 116 14.88 -7.86 -0.09
C SER A 116 14.44 -7.84 1.37
N THR A 117 13.20 -7.46 1.66
CA THR A 117 12.66 -7.44 3.02
C THR A 117 12.56 -8.87 3.60
N ALA A 118 12.09 -9.84 2.80
CA ALA A 118 12.03 -11.24 3.22
C ALA A 118 13.42 -11.82 3.50
N LEU A 119 14.40 -11.56 2.63
CA LEU A 119 15.78 -12.02 2.79
C LEU A 119 16.45 -11.41 4.02
N LEU A 120 16.26 -10.10 4.25
CA LEU A 120 16.74 -9.44 5.47
C LEU A 120 16.11 -10.05 6.72
N CYS A 121 14.81 -10.35 6.68
CA CYS A 121 14.13 -10.98 7.82
C CYS A 121 14.68 -12.39 8.11
N ILE A 122 14.95 -13.19 7.08
CA ILE A 122 15.59 -14.51 7.23
C ILE A 122 17.00 -14.36 7.81
N PHE A 123 17.81 -13.44 7.28
CA PHE A 123 19.17 -13.19 7.76
C PHE A 123 19.20 -12.68 9.21
N MET A 124 18.30 -11.76 9.57
CA MET A 124 18.13 -11.29 10.93
C MET A 124 17.66 -12.42 11.86
N ASN A 125 16.75 -13.28 11.43
CA ASN A 125 16.31 -14.42 12.24
C ASN A 125 17.45 -15.44 12.45
N SER A 126 18.25 -15.72 11.42
CA SER A 126 19.43 -16.59 11.53
C SER A 126 20.52 -16.02 12.44
N THR A 127 20.78 -14.71 12.38
CA THR A 127 21.75 -14.04 13.28
C THR A 127 21.23 -13.95 14.72
N PHE A 128 19.92 -13.73 14.92
CA PHE A 128 19.30 -13.78 16.25
C PHE A 128 19.37 -15.20 16.85
N LEU A 129 19.10 -16.24 16.06
CA LEU A 129 19.26 -17.64 16.47
C LEU A 129 20.72 -17.99 16.80
N PHE A 130 21.68 -17.47 16.02
CA PHE A 130 23.11 -17.63 16.32
C PHE A 130 23.49 -16.92 17.62
N SER A 131 22.96 -15.71 17.87
CA SER A 131 23.16 -14.98 19.12
C SER A 131 22.53 -15.69 20.33
N ILE A 132 21.35 -16.30 20.18
CA ILE A 132 20.70 -17.12 21.22
C ILE A 132 21.50 -18.40 21.49
N HIS A 133 22.06 -19.04 20.44
CA HIS A 133 22.92 -20.21 20.62
C HIS A 133 24.22 -19.86 21.35
N LEU A 134 24.84 -18.72 21.02
CA LEU A 134 26.00 -18.19 21.75
C LEU A 134 25.66 -17.82 23.21
N SER A 135 24.49 -17.22 23.44
CA SER A 135 24.01 -16.84 24.78
C SER A 135 23.68 -18.05 25.65
N ASN A 136 23.17 -19.13 25.06
CA ASN A 136 22.93 -20.40 25.77
C ASN A 136 24.23 -21.13 26.13
N CYS A 137 25.35 -20.85 25.44
CA CYS A 137 26.69 -21.30 25.85
C CYS A 137 27.30 -20.48 26.99
N LEU A 138 26.74 -19.29 27.31
CA LEU A 138 27.30 -18.34 28.29
C LEU A 138 26.48 -18.20 29.60
N CYS A 139 25.42 -19.00 29.79
CA CYS A 139 24.52 -19.00 30.96
C CYS A 139 23.69 -17.71 31.18
N ILE A 140 22.37 -17.86 31.32
CA ILE A 140 21.44 -17.30 32.34
C ILE A 140 20.01 -17.39 31.79
N SER A 141 19.13 -18.06 32.55
CA SER A 141 17.72 -18.30 32.27
C SER A 141 16.93 -17.02 31.98
N PHE A 142 16.26 -16.94 30.81
CA PHE A 142 15.12 -16.02 30.60
C PHE A 142 14.01 -16.73 29.80
N PRO A 143 12.72 -16.53 30.15
CA PRO A 143 11.66 -17.46 29.82
C PRO A 143 11.14 -17.31 28.38
N ARG A 144 10.92 -18.50 27.81
CA ARG A 144 10.27 -18.88 26.56
C ARG A 144 8.93 -18.15 26.32
N HIS A 145 8.86 -17.31 25.30
CA HIS A 145 7.62 -17.03 24.59
C HIS A 145 7.79 -17.31 23.10
N TYR A 146 7.06 -18.32 22.63
CA TYR A 146 7.05 -18.83 21.27
C TYR A 146 6.57 -17.77 20.28
N PHE A 147 7.37 -17.49 19.25
CA PHE A 147 6.90 -16.83 18.03
C PHE A 147 6.15 -17.86 17.17
N HIS A 148 4.85 -17.66 17.02
CA HIS A 148 4.00 -18.46 16.14
C HIS A 148 3.85 -17.69 14.83
N PHE A 149 3.85 -18.37 13.68
CA PHE A 149 3.82 -17.80 12.32
C PHE A 149 2.66 -16.80 12.04
N LYS A 150 1.70 -16.65 12.97
CA LYS A 150 0.64 -15.61 12.95
C LYS A 150 1.17 -14.21 13.28
N ASP A 151 2.37 -14.09 13.84
CA ASP A 151 2.94 -12.82 14.28
C ASP A 151 3.64 -12.04 13.14
N PHE A 152 3.82 -12.64 11.97
CA PHE A 152 4.51 -11.99 10.84
C PHE A 152 3.72 -10.80 10.26
N PHE A 153 2.38 -10.83 10.34
CA PHE A 153 1.53 -9.70 9.95
C PHE A 153 1.32 -8.68 11.06
N VAL A 154 1.76 -8.96 12.30
CA VAL A 154 1.55 -8.12 13.50
C VAL A 154 2.69 -7.10 13.67
N HIS A 155 3.81 -7.26 12.97
CA HIS A 155 4.99 -6.38 13.05
C HIS A 155 5.43 -5.77 11.72
N ALA A 156 4.69 -6.00 10.62
CA ALA A 156 4.95 -5.36 9.34
C ALA A 156 4.15 -4.05 9.20
N ASP A 157 4.43 -3.07 10.06
CA ASP A 157 4.12 -1.66 9.83
C ASP A 157 5.38 -0.83 10.13
#